data_AF-A0A7J7H1D9-F1
#
_entry.id   AF-A0A7J7H1D9-F1
#
_cell.length_a   1.000
_cell.length_b   1.000
_cell.length_c   1.000
_cell.angle_alpha   90.00
_cell.angle_beta   90.00
_cell.angle_gamma   90.00
#
_symmetry.space_group_name_H-M   'P 1'
#
loop_
_entity.id
_entity.type
_entity.pdbx_description
1 polymer ?
#
loop_
_entity_poly.entity_id
_entity_poly.type
_entity_poly.pdbx_seq_one_letter_code
_entity_poly.pdbx_strand_id
1 'polypeptide(L)'
;MPWLLQSLPPNLSFTHYYSRTRSRPSSPPAHNSITTTTTTTQLVVVAASTKTINEDDYHSTLRALNSKGRFPRKSLGQHYMLNSSVNEQLVDVADVKEGDVVLEIGPGTGSLTSVLVNAGATVLGIEKDAHMAALVRERFASIDQVKVLQEDFTKCHIRSHLVSLLECKKSLDGESQHAKVVSNIPFNISTDVVKLLLPMGDIFSEVVLLLQEETALRWVESTLRTSEYRPINIFINFYSGICNMKDHFNAFWLINSVPGVKVLGLLCIGPELVTGRDPEYNFKVPRWNFFPQPNVDAAVVTFRLKQAADYPQVSSIKSFFSMVNSAFNSKRKMLRSTLQHICTSLEIEVALRNVGLPSTSRPEELTLDDFVRLHNLITKV
;
A
#
# COMPACT_ATOMS: atom_id res chain seq x y z
N MET A 1 19.38 28.95 38.01
CA MET A 1 18.81 30.30 37.87
C MET A 1 18.53 30.54 36.39
N PRO A 2 17.27 30.88 36.02
CA PRO A 2 16.67 30.56 34.72
C PRO A 2 16.63 31.78 33.78
N TRP A 3 16.59 31.53 32.46
CA TRP A 3 16.16 32.51 31.47
C TRP A 3 14.91 32.03 30.72
N LEU A 4 13.81 32.65 31.16
CA LEU A 4 12.51 32.97 30.57
C LEU A 4 12.15 32.62 29.11
N LEU A 5 10.99 31.95 29.02
CA LEU A 5 9.81 32.22 28.18
C LEU A 5 9.71 33.59 27.47
N GLN A 6 9.40 33.54 26.16
CA GLN A 6 8.48 34.41 25.36
C GLN A 6 8.73 34.07 23.87
N SER A 7 7.79 33.99 22.92
CA SER A 7 6.37 34.37 22.85
C SER A 7 5.74 33.66 21.62
N LEU A 8 4.48 33.23 21.76
CA LEU A 8 3.62 32.79 20.64
C LEU A 8 3.12 34.04 19.87
N PRO A 9 2.97 34.00 18.54
CA PRO A 9 2.31 35.09 17.82
C PRO A 9 0.78 35.03 18.03
N PRO A 10 0.08 36.19 18.07
CA PRO A 10 -1.34 36.26 18.39
C PRO A 10 -2.24 35.98 17.17
N ASN A 11 -3.47 35.59 17.51
CA ASN A 11 -4.65 35.41 16.66
C ASN A 11 -4.73 36.34 15.43
N LEU A 12 -4.88 35.75 14.25
CA LEU A 12 -5.37 36.42 13.05
C LEU A 12 -6.90 36.44 13.07
N SER A 13 -7.46 37.56 13.51
CA SER A 13 -8.86 37.93 13.30
C SER A 13 -9.06 38.37 11.84
N PHE A 14 -9.86 37.63 11.08
CA PHE A 14 -10.30 38.06 9.75
C PHE A 14 -11.42 39.08 9.88
N THR A 15 -11.09 40.34 9.63
CA THR A 15 -12.04 41.44 9.48
C THR A 15 -12.70 41.39 8.10
N HIS A 16 -14.04 41.41 8.10
CA HIS A 16 -14.89 41.64 6.94
C HIS A 16 -14.63 43.01 6.30
N TYR A 17 -14.38 43.04 4.99
CA TYR A 17 -14.62 44.22 4.15
C TYR A 17 -14.95 43.76 2.72
N TYR A 18 -16.23 43.87 2.34
CA TYR A 18 -16.70 44.50 1.09
C TYR A 18 -18.23 44.49 1.08
N SER A 19 -18.84 45.65 1.33
CA SER A 19 -20.23 45.92 0.96
C SER A 19 -20.29 47.31 0.33
N ARG A 20 -20.56 47.37 -0.97
CA ARG A 20 -20.97 48.59 -1.65
C ARG A 20 -22.30 48.35 -2.35
N THR A 21 -23.33 48.97 -1.76
CA THR A 21 -24.52 49.58 -2.37
C THR A 21 -25.34 48.78 -3.39
N ARG A 22 -26.59 48.48 -3.04
CA ARG A 22 -27.73 48.96 -3.84
C ARG A 22 -29.02 49.07 -3.02
N SER A 23 -29.74 50.12 -3.36
CA SER A 23 -30.95 50.70 -2.80
C SER A 23 -32.20 49.83 -2.93
N ARG A 24 -33.12 49.99 -1.95
CA ARG A 24 -34.55 49.62 -2.05
C ARG A 24 -35.22 50.27 -3.27
N PRO A 25 -36.32 49.68 -3.77
CA PRO A 25 -37.63 50.30 -3.49
C PRO A 25 -38.80 49.31 -3.20
N SER A 26 -39.69 49.78 -2.31
CA SER A 26 -41.17 49.63 -2.21
C SER A 26 -41.95 48.40 -2.73
N SER A 27 -42.81 47.86 -1.86
CA SER A 27 -44.12 47.20 -2.13
C SER A 27 -45.25 48.25 -2.31
N PRO A 28 -46.55 47.96 -2.66
CA PRO A 28 -47.32 46.71 -2.94
C PRO A 28 -48.17 46.83 -4.28
N PRO A 29 -49.28 46.11 -4.62
CA PRO A 29 -50.10 45.10 -3.91
C PRO A 29 -50.53 43.83 -4.71
N ALA A 30 -51.35 43.01 -4.04
CA ALA A 30 -51.89 41.70 -4.43
C ALA A 30 -52.94 41.72 -5.56
N HIS A 31 -52.95 40.70 -6.43
CA HIS A 31 -54.01 39.70 -6.60
C HIS A 31 -53.82 38.83 -7.87
N ASN A 32 -54.31 37.59 -7.78
CA ASN A 32 -54.74 36.66 -8.84
C ASN A 32 -53.80 35.52 -9.29
N SER A 33 -54.24 34.35 -8.84
CA SER A 33 -54.04 32.98 -9.30
C SER A 33 -54.14 32.77 -10.82
N ILE A 34 -53.10 32.16 -11.40
CA ILE A 34 -53.20 31.24 -12.56
C ILE A 34 -52.12 30.16 -12.41
N THR A 35 -52.57 28.91 -12.48
CA THR A 35 -51.78 27.67 -12.45
C THR A 35 -51.07 27.45 -13.78
N THR A 36 -49.73 27.37 -13.78
CA THR A 36 -48.95 26.80 -14.89
C THR A 36 -47.78 25.98 -14.36
N THR A 37 -47.84 24.69 -14.63
CA THR A 37 -46.80 23.68 -14.41
C THR A 37 -45.59 23.94 -15.29
N THR A 38 -44.45 24.26 -14.68
CA THR A 38 -43.15 24.31 -15.36
C THR A 38 -42.15 23.46 -14.60
N THR A 39 -41.77 22.35 -15.22
CA THR A 39 -40.76 21.39 -14.77
C THR A 39 -39.43 22.10 -14.54
N THR A 40 -38.99 22.20 -13.28
CA THR A 40 -37.68 22.76 -12.94
C THR A 40 -36.69 21.61 -12.76
N THR A 41 -35.79 21.46 -13.73
CA THR A 41 -34.63 20.57 -13.66
C THR A 41 -33.72 21.09 -12.54
N GLN A 42 -33.70 20.41 -11.39
CA GLN A 42 -32.74 20.71 -10.33
C GLN A 42 -31.33 20.32 -10.80
N LEU A 43 -30.50 21.33 -11.07
CA LEU A 43 -29.05 21.20 -11.10
C LEU A 43 -28.58 20.83 -9.70
N VAL A 44 -28.29 19.54 -9.49
CA VAL A 44 -27.58 19.06 -8.31
C VAL A 44 -26.14 19.55 -8.43
N VAL A 45 -25.84 20.67 -7.77
CA VAL A 45 -24.47 21.08 -7.51
C VAL A 45 -23.92 20.08 -6.49
N VAL A 46 -23.13 19.12 -6.97
CA VAL A 46 -22.32 18.25 -6.10
C VAL A 46 -21.28 19.14 -5.45
N ALA A 47 -21.56 19.57 -4.22
CA ALA A 47 -20.57 20.24 -3.38
C ALA A 47 -19.46 19.23 -3.09
N ALA A 48 -18.28 19.48 -3.64
CA ALA A 48 -17.07 18.76 -3.27
C ALA A 48 -16.83 18.95 -1.76
N SER A 49 -17.10 17.91 -0.98
CA SER A 49 -16.82 17.88 0.45
C SER A 49 -15.30 17.77 0.64
N THR A 50 -14.63 18.90 0.84
CA THR A 50 -13.35 18.93 1.54
C THR A 50 -13.60 18.48 2.97
N LYS A 51 -13.42 17.17 3.25
CA LYS A 51 -13.48 16.60 4.60
C LYS A 51 -12.34 17.18 5.44
N THR A 52 -12.70 17.91 6.47
CA THR A 52 -11.83 18.48 7.51
C THR A 52 -11.17 17.36 8.33
N ILE A 53 -9.92 17.59 8.77
CA ILE A 53 -9.23 16.76 9.76
C ILE A 53 -10.11 16.67 11.01
N ASN A 54 -10.43 15.46 11.50
CA ASN A 54 -11.17 15.28 12.75
C ASN A 54 -10.27 15.74 13.92
N GLU A 55 -10.63 16.83 14.60
CA GLU A 55 -9.79 17.46 15.64
C GLU A 55 -9.45 16.48 16.78
N ASP A 56 -10.36 15.57 17.11
CA ASP A 56 -10.17 14.58 18.18
C ASP A 56 -8.98 13.63 17.93
N ASP A 57 -8.73 13.26 16.67
CA ASP A 57 -7.68 12.32 16.29
C ASP A 57 -6.29 12.95 16.29
N TYR A 58 -6.22 14.19 15.82
CA TYR A 58 -5.02 15.03 15.93
C TYR A 58 -4.62 15.18 17.41
N HIS A 59 -5.59 15.54 18.26
CA HIS A 59 -5.36 15.74 19.68
C HIS A 59 -5.03 14.44 20.42
N SER A 60 -5.62 13.30 20.05
CA SER A 60 -5.30 12.01 20.68
C SER A 60 -3.85 11.59 20.40
N THR A 61 -3.39 11.74 19.16
CA THR A 61 -2.01 11.42 18.74
C THR A 61 -1.01 12.32 19.45
N LEU A 62 -1.26 13.64 19.48
CA LEU A 62 -0.37 14.56 20.19
C LEU A 62 -0.41 14.36 21.70
N ARG A 63 -1.58 14.06 22.29
CA ARG A 63 -1.69 13.74 23.72
C ARG A 63 -0.87 12.50 24.07
N ALA A 64 -0.94 11.46 23.24
CA ALA A 64 -0.13 10.25 23.39
C ALA A 64 1.37 10.58 23.42
N LEU A 65 1.83 11.43 22.50
CA LEU A 65 3.23 11.87 22.42
C LEU A 65 3.66 12.79 23.60
N ASN A 66 2.79 13.72 23.99
CA ASN A 66 3.08 14.72 25.02
C ASN A 66 3.00 14.16 26.45
N SER A 67 2.19 13.12 26.68
CA SER A 67 1.91 12.55 28.01
C SER A 67 3.16 12.15 28.83
N LYS A 68 4.32 11.99 28.18
CA LYS A 68 5.59 11.63 28.84
C LYS A 68 6.78 12.49 28.36
N GLY A 69 6.53 13.68 27.81
CA GLY A 69 7.57 14.62 27.36
C GLY A 69 8.45 14.07 26.22
N ARG A 70 7.83 13.42 25.23
CA ARG A 70 8.56 12.64 24.22
C ARG A 70 8.62 13.33 22.87
N PHE A 71 9.73 13.06 22.20
CA PHE A 71 9.97 13.51 20.84
C PHE A 71 10.10 12.29 19.92
N PRO A 72 9.50 12.32 18.71
CA PRO A 72 9.65 11.27 17.72
C PRO A 72 11.12 10.99 17.38
N ARG A 73 11.47 9.70 17.31
CA ARG A 73 12.83 9.24 17.04
C ARG A 73 13.08 9.14 15.53
N LYS A 74 13.87 10.07 14.99
CA LYS A 74 14.27 10.06 13.57
C LYS A 74 14.94 8.76 13.14
N SER A 75 15.77 8.16 14.00
CA SER A 75 16.46 6.89 13.72
C SER A 75 15.53 5.69 13.56
N LEU A 76 14.29 5.78 14.06
CA LEU A 76 13.26 4.75 13.91
C LEU A 76 12.27 5.05 12.78
N GLY A 77 12.46 6.15 12.03
CA GLY A 77 11.55 6.53 10.94
C GLY A 77 10.13 6.85 11.38
N GLN A 78 9.95 7.31 12.63
CA GLN A 78 8.62 7.54 13.21
C GLN A 78 7.90 8.74 12.56
N HIS A 79 6.83 8.45 11.82
CA HIS A 79 5.90 9.41 11.25
C HIS A 79 4.46 8.98 11.58
N TYR A 80 3.83 9.66 12.54
CA TYR A 80 2.51 9.31 13.05
C TYR A 80 1.42 9.94 12.20
N MET A 81 0.42 9.15 11.80
CA MET A 81 -0.76 9.63 11.09
C MET A 81 -1.61 10.52 12.01
N LEU A 82 -1.91 11.74 11.55
CA LEU A 82 -2.74 12.72 12.25
C LEU A 82 -4.19 12.72 11.75
N ASN A 83 -4.46 12.13 10.59
CA ASN A 83 -5.77 12.12 9.96
C ASN A 83 -6.35 10.70 9.95
N SER A 84 -7.36 10.46 10.78
CA SER A 84 -8.02 9.15 10.88
C SER A 84 -8.74 8.75 9.60
N SER A 85 -9.21 9.70 8.78
CA SER A 85 -9.88 9.36 7.52
C SER A 85 -8.95 8.61 6.57
N VAL A 86 -7.63 8.84 6.66
CA VAL A 86 -6.64 8.08 5.88
C VAL A 86 -6.51 6.65 6.41
N ASN A 87 -6.56 6.46 7.74
CA ASN A 87 -6.58 5.13 8.33
C ASN A 87 -7.85 4.37 7.96
N GLU A 88 -9.02 5.02 7.97
CA GLU A 88 -10.29 4.45 7.48
C GLU A 88 -10.16 3.99 6.04
N GLN A 89 -9.67 4.85 5.15
CA GLN A 89 -9.42 4.49 3.75
C GLN A 89 -8.43 3.32 3.59
N LEU A 90 -7.42 3.22 4.47
CA LEU A 90 -6.46 2.10 4.45
C LEU A 90 -7.14 0.77 4.81
N VAL A 91 -8.04 0.80 5.79
CA VAL A 91 -8.85 -0.34 6.23
C VAL A 91 -9.89 -0.72 5.16
N ASP A 92 -10.49 0.27 4.51
CA ASP A 92 -11.43 0.06 3.40
C ASP A 92 -10.74 -0.57 2.18
N VAL A 93 -9.54 -0.09 1.80
CA VAL A 93 -8.75 -0.67 0.70
C VAL A 93 -8.37 -2.13 0.98
N ALA A 94 -8.08 -2.46 2.24
CA ALA A 94 -7.78 -3.82 2.67
C ALA A 94 -9.04 -4.69 2.86
N ASP A 95 -10.24 -4.15 2.60
CA ASP A 95 -11.54 -4.81 2.75
C ASP A 95 -11.64 -5.57 4.09
N VAL A 96 -11.16 -4.94 5.18
CA VAL A 96 -11.09 -5.60 6.50
C VAL A 96 -12.50 -5.85 7.02
N LYS A 97 -12.76 -7.09 7.42
CA LYS A 97 -14.07 -7.54 7.89
C LYS A 97 -14.01 -7.98 9.34
N GLU A 98 -15.19 -8.04 9.95
CA GLU A 98 -15.35 -8.64 11.28
C GLU A 98 -14.82 -10.07 11.27
N GLY A 99 -13.97 -10.40 12.26
CA GLY A 99 -13.33 -11.70 12.36
C GLY A 99 -11.97 -11.81 11.69
N ASP A 100 -11.59 -10.88 10.80
CA ASP A 100 -10.28 -10.89 10.14
C ASP A 100 -9.13 -10.87 11.17
N VAL A 101 -8.02 -11.50 10.81
CA VAL A 101 -6.75 -11.37 11.54
C VAL A 101 -5.84 -10.42 10.77
N VAL A 102 -5.43 -9.34 11.42
CA VAL A 102 -4.60 -8.31 10.81
C VAL A 102 -3.28 -8.17 11.55
N LEU A 103 -2.18 -8.23 10.79
CA LEU A 103 -0.86 -7.81 11.25
C LEU A 103 -0.68 -6.31 11.01
N GLU A 104 -0.31 -5.59 12.07
CA GLU A 104 0.09 -4.18 12.02
C GLU A 104 1.57 -4.03 12.40
N ILE A 105 2.37 -3.46 11.50
CA ILE A 105 3.81 -3.21 11.70
C ILE A 105 3.99 -1.75 12.11
N GLY A 106 4.48 -1.55 13.33
CA GLY A 106 4.71 -0.21 13.90
C GLY A 106 3.42 0.53 14.25
N PRO A 107 2.58 0.00 15.17
CA PRO A 107 1.32 0.64 15.57
C PRO A 107 1.52 2.05 16.16
N GLY A 108 2.69 2.38 16.72
CA GLY A 108 3.01 3.72 17.20
C GLY A 108 2.08 4.19 18.32
N THR A 109 1.22 5.18 18.03
CA THR A 109 0.22 5.69 18.97
C THR A 109 -1.08 4.88 19.01
N GLY A 110 -1.21 3.89 18.11
CA GLY A 110 -2.39 3.04 17.97
C GLY A 110 -3.54 3.69 17.19
N SER A 111 -3.26 4.70 16.36
CA SER A 111 -4.30 5.38 15.57
C SER A 111 -4.88 4.47 14.49
N LEU A 112 -4.06 3.70 13.78
CA LEU A 112 -4.52 2.70 12.81
C LEU A 112 -5.10 1.47 13.54
N THR A 113 -4.44 0.99 14.60
CA THR A 113 -4.97 -0.08 15.48
C THR A 113 -6.42 0.16 15.88
N SER A 114 -6.77 1.40 16.27
CA SER A 114 -8.14 1.74 16.67
C SER A 114 -9.17 1.53 15.57
N VAL A 115 -8.82 1.88 14.32
CA VAL A 115 -9.73 1.73 13.17
C VAL A 115 -9.88 0.26 12.80
N LEU A 116 -8.79 -0.51 12.84
CA LEU A 116 -8.80 -1.96 12.60
C LEU A 116 -9.70 -2.71 13.60
N VAL A 117 -9.58 -2.38 14.89
CA VAL A 117 -10.42 -2.97 15.94
C VAL A 117 -11.89 -2.58 15.76
N ASN A 118 -12.17 -1.32 15.41
CA ASN A 118 -13.53 -0.86 15.15
C ASN A 118 -14.18 -1.56 13.94
N ALA A 119 -13.36 -2.02 12.98
CA ALA A 119 -13.82 -2.87 11.87
C ALA A 119 -14.06 -4.35 12.28
N GLY A 120 -13.82 -4.70 13.55
CA GLY A 120 -14.02 -6.06 14.08
C GLY A 120 -12.84 -6.99 13.86
N ALA A 121 -11.66 -6.46 13.55
CA ALA A 121 -10.46 -7.27 13.34
C ALA A 121 -9.76 -7.63 14.66
N THR A 122 -9.15 -8.81 14.68
CA THR A 122 -8.13 -9.18 15.67
C THR A 122 -6.77 -8.70 15.18
N VAL A 123 -6.12 -7.84 15.95
CA VAL A 123 -4.89 -7.15 15.56
C VAL A 123 -3.69 -7.71 16.31
N LEU A 124 -2.67 -8.13 15.56
CA LEU A 124 -1.33 -8.39 16.06
C LEU A 124 -0.41 -7.22 15.68
N GLY A 125 -0.09 -6.37 16.64
CA GLY A 125 0.86 -5.26 16.47
C GLY A 125 2.30 -5.70 16.76
N ILE A 126 3.25 -5.40 15.87
CA ILE A 126 4.69 -5.56 16.13
C ILE A 126 5.32 -4.17 16.25
N GLU A 127 5.78 -3.80 17.45
CA GLU A 127 6.32 -2.47 17.75
C GLU A 127 7.76 -2.57 18.28
N LYS A 128 8.69 -1.87 17.62
CA LYS A 128 10.11 -1.89 17.99
C LYS A 128 10.42 -0.97 19.16
N ASP A 129 9.73 0.16 19.28
CA ASP A 129 9.90 1.09 20.40
C ASP A 129 9.15 0.55 21.63
N ALA A 130 9.92 0.14 22.65
CA ALA A 130 9.40 -0.41 23.91
C ALA A 130 8.28 0.43 24.54
N HIS A 131 8.35 1.75 24.39
CA HIS A 131 7.39 2.64 25.01
C HIS A 131 6.14 2.83 24.16
N MET A 132 6.26 2.83 22.83
CA MET A 132 5.08 2.79 21.96
C MET A 132 4.35 1.47 22.14
N ALA A 133 5.08 0.36 22.26
CA ALA A 133 4.49 -0.94 22.57
C ALA A 133 3.72 -0.90 23.90
N ALA A 134 4.31 -0.32 24.95
CA ALA A 134 3.63 -0.16 26.24
C ALA A 134 2.39 0.74 26.15
N LEU A 135 2.47 1.84 25.38
CA LEU A 135 1.35 2.77 25.18
C LEU A 135 0.17 2.09 24.51
N VAL A 136 0.40 1.35 23.42
CA VAL A 136 -0.66 0.64 22.70
C VAL A 136 -1.24 -0.47 23.58
N ARG A 137 -0.42 -1.22 24.33
CA ARG A 137 -0.92 -2.21 25.29
C ARG A 137 -1.80 -1.60 26.37
N GLU A 138 -1.40 -0.46 26.94
CA GLU A 138 -2.18 0.24 27.96
C GLU A 138 -3.50 0.75 27.37
N ARG A 139 -3.46 1.35 26.18
CA ARG A 139 -4.63 1.88 25.48
C ARG A 139 -5.68 0.82 25.16
N PHE A 140 -5.24 -0.39 24.79
CA PHE A 140 -6.12 -1.48 24.36
C PHE A 140 -6.18 -2.63 25.38
N ALA A 141 -5.82 -2.38 26.65
CA ALA A 141 -5.75 -3.42 27.68
C ALA A 141 -7.08 -4.14 27.94
N SER A 142 -8.21 -3.47 27.68
CA SER A 142 -9.56 -4.03 27.83
C SER A 142 -10.09 -4.68 26.55
N ILE A 143 -9.29 -4.78 25.49
CA ILE A 143 -9.70 -5.35 24.20
C ILE A 143 -8.87 -6.60 23.92
N ASP A 144 -9.48 -7.76 24.16
CA ASP A 144 -8.83 -9.07 23.97
C ASP A 144 -8.38 -9.34 22.52
N GLN A 145 -8.98 -8.63 21.56
CA GLN A 145 -8.68 -8.72 20.15
C GLN A 145 -7.36 -8.04 19.75
N VAL A 146 -6.68 -7.33 20.67
CA VAL A 146 -5.42 -6.63 20.39
C VAL A 146 -4.26 -7.28 21.15
N LYS A 147 -3.27 -7.74 20.39
CA LYS A 147 -2.01 -8.25 20.94
C LYS A 147 -0.85 -7.43 20.39
N VAL A 148 0.02 -6.93 21.26
CA VAL A 148 1.19 -6.14 20.86
C VAL A 148 2.49 -6.80 21.33
N LEU A 149 3.35 -7.17 20.38
CA LEU A 149 4.69 -7.69 20.63
C LEU A 149 5.71 -6.56 20.52
N GLN A 150 6.68 -6.54 21.45
CA GLN A 150 7.76 -5.57 21.43
C GLN A 150 8.98 -6.20 20.76
N GLU A 151 9.04 -6.13 19.44
CA GLU A 151 10.09 -6.77 18.66
C GLU A 151 10.50 -5.91 17.47
N ASP A 152 11.70 -6.17 16.94
CA ASP A 152 12.10 -5.63 15.64
C ASP A 152 11.48 -6.49 14.54
N PHE A 153 10.56 -5.92 13.77
CA PHE A 153 9.89 -6.65 12.68
C PHE A 153 10.89 -7.32 11.73
N THR A 154 12.02 -6.67 11.43
CA THR A 154 13.06 -7.19 10.53
C THR A 154 13.81 -8.41 11.08
N LYS A 155 13.61 -8.75 12.36
CA LYS A 155 14.30 -9.83 13.07
C LYS A 155 13.34 -10.80 13.76
N CYS A 156 12.04 -10.52 13.76
CA CYS A 156 11.05 -11.33 14.44
C CYS A 156 10.70 -12.59 13.65
N HIS A 157 10.30 -13.64 14.36
CA HIS A 157 9.82 -14.88 13.74
C HIS A 157 8.30 -14.77 13.53
N ILE A 158 7.89 -13.86 12.65
CA ILE A 158 6.48 -13.48 12.44
C ILE A 158 5.58 -14.69 12.16
N ARG A 159 6.09 -15.67 11.41
CA ARG A 159 5.40 -16.93 11.10
C ARG A 159 4.94 -17.66 12.36
N SER A 160 5.79 -17.79 13.37
CA SER A 160 5.46 -18.49 14.62
C SER A 160 4.36 -17.78 15.40
N HIS A 161 4.39 -16.44 15.43
CA HIS A 161 3.36 -15.65 16.13
C HIS A 161 1.99 -15.75 15.47
N LEU A 162 1.94 -15.72 14.13
CA LEU A 162 0.68 -15.80 13.39
C LEU A 162 0.10 -17.20 13.36
N VAL A 163 0.91 -18.23 13.20
CA VAL A 163 0.42 -19.62 13.25
C VAL A 163 -0.25 -19.88 14.60
N SER A 164 0.39 -19.50 15.72
CA SER A 164 -0.21 -19.64 17.04
C SER A 164 -1.52 -18.87 17.19
N LEU A 165 -1.63 -17.67 16.60
CA LEU A 165 -2.83 -16.85 16.69
C LEU A 165 -3.97 -17.38 15.82
N LEU A 166 -3.65 -17.86 14.60
CA LEU A 166 -4.60 -18.46 13.67
C LEU A 166 -5.10 -19.82 14.17
N GLU A 167 -4.24 -20.64 14.78
CA GLU A 167 -4.63 -21.91 15.41
C GLU A 167 -5.63 -21.71 16.54
N CYS A 168 -5.45 -20.69 17.38
CA CYS A 168 -6.41 -20.34 18.43
C CYS A 168 -7.79 -19.91 17.88
N LYS A 169 -7.87 -19.44 16.64
CA LYS A 169 -9.13 -19.06 15.98
C LYS A 169 -9.77 -20.19 15.18
N LYS A 170 -8.98 -21.06 14.55
CA LYS A 170 -9.48 -22.22 13.78
C LYS A 170 -10.32 -23.17 14.62
N SER A 171 -10.06 -23.26 15.92
CA SER A 171 -10.85 -24.05 16.87
C SER A 171 -12.27 -23.51 17.09
N LEU A 172 -12.56 -22.27 16.67
CA LEU A 172 -13.85 -21.61 16.85
C LEU A 172 -14.71 -21.61 15.57
N ASP A 173 -14.12 -21.35 14.39
CA ASP A 173 -14.90 -21.06 13.16
C ASP A 173 -14.68 -21.99 11.95
N GLY A 174 -13.88 -23.07 12.08
CA GLY A 174 -13.84 -24.18 11.10
C GLY A 174 -13.23 -23.91 9.72
N GLU A 175 -13.03 -22.66 9.29
CA GLU A 175 -12.32 -22.31 8.05
C GLU A 175 -10.92 -21.73 8.28
N SER A 176 -9.97 -22.10 7.42
CA SER A 176 -8.63 -21.53 7.42
C SER A 176 -8.63 -20.19 6.68
N GLN A 177 -8.93 -19.10 7.40
CA GLN A 177 -8.77 -17.76 6.85
C GLN A 177 -7.29 -17.35 6.85
N HIS A 178 -6.83 -16.79 5.73
CA HIS A 178 -5.54 -16.12 5.65
C HIS A 178 -5.62 -14.81 6.43
N ALA A 179 -4.50 -14.41 7.05
CA ALA A 179 -4.39 -13.10 7.65
C ALA A 179 -4.20 -12.01 6.58
N LYS A 180 -4.37 -10.75 6.98
CA LYS A 180 -4.00 -9.58 6.17
C LYS A 180 -2.90 -8.80 6.85
N VAL A 181 -2.16 -8.01 6.09
CA VAL A 181 -1.26 -6.98 6.65
C VAL A 181 -1.81 -5.62 6.29
N VAL A 182 -2.01 -4.76 7.27
CA VAL A 182 -2.45 -3.37 7.06
C VAL A 182 -1.55 -2.49 7.92
N SER A 183 -0.73 -1.63 7.30
CA SER A 183 0.30 -0.91 8.08
C SER A 183 0.75 0.42 7.48
N ASN A 184 0.90 1.42 8.36
CA ASN A 184 1.70 2.62 8.11
C ASN A 184 3.14 2.37 8.57
N ILE A 185 3.97 1.83 7.68
CA ILE A 185 5.30 1.36 8.06
C ILE A 185 6.34 2.49 8.14
N PRO A 186 7.37 2.36 8.99
CA PRO A 186 8.53 3.24 8.94
C PRO A 186 9.22 3.17 7.56
N PHE A 187 9.45 4.33 6.94
CA PHE A 187 9.91 4.41 5.55
C PHE A 187 11.33 3.84 5.30
N ASN A 188 12.13 3.67 6.34
CA ASN A 188 13.48 3.13 6.24
C ASN A 188 13.53 1.59 6.14
N ILE A 189 12.41 0.88 6.38
CA ILE A 189 12.37 -0.59 6.38
C ILE A 189 11.49 -1.18 5.28
N SER A 190 10.94 -0.38 4.36
CA SER A 190 9.95 -0.83 3.39
C SER A 190 10.41 -2.04 2.57
N THR A 191 11.66 -2.04 2.10
CA THR A 191 12.20 -3.16 1.31
C THR A 191 12.31 -4.43 2.13
N ASP A 192 12.74 -4.34 3.38
CA ASP A 192 12.88 -5.50 4.27
C ASP A 192 11.51 -6.07 4.64
N VAL A 193 10.53 -5.19 4.88
CA VAL A 193 9.13 -5.58 5.13
C VAL A 193 8.57 -6.39 3.95
N VAL A 194 8.67 -5.86 2.72
CA VAL A 194 8.18 -6.56 1.53
C VAL A 194 8.91 -7.88 1.29
N LYS A 195 10.24 -7.92 1.49
CA LYS A 195 11.02 -9.15 1.32
C LYS A 195 10.67 -10.24 2.33
N LEU A 196 10.25 -9.87 3.54
CA LEU A 196 9.80 -10.80 4.56
C LEU A 196 8.37 -11.28 4.31
N LEU A 197 7.46 -10.36 3.95
CA LEU A 197 6.03 -10.66 3.85
C LEU A 197 5.62 -11.38 2.57
N LEU A 198 6.08 -10.94 1.39
CA LEU A 198 5.53 -11.46 0.13
C LEU A 198 5.71 -12.97 -0.08
N PRO A 199 6.81 -13.62 0.37
CA PRO A 199 6.93 -15.08 0.28
C PRO A 199 5.95 -15.87 1.17
N MET A 200 5.22 -15.21 2.07
CA MET A 200 4.33 -15.82 3.05
C MET A 200 2.87 -15.88 2.57
N GLY A 201 2.64 -16.17 1.29
CA GLY A 201 1.28 -16.27 0.72
C GLY A 201 0.42 -17.36 1.36
N ASP A 202 1.05 -18.35 2.01
CA ASP A 202 0.37 -19.38 2.78
C ASP A 202 -0.19 -18.89 4.13
N ILE A 203 0.19 -17.68 4.55
CA ILE A 203 -0.27 -17.03 5.79
C ILE A 203 -1.10 -15.80 5.46
N PHE A 204 -0.64 -14.98 4.50
CA PHE A 204 -1.31 -13.74 4.14
C PHE A 204 -1.90 -13.81 2.74
N SER A 205 -3.15 -13.38 2.59
CA SER A 205 -3.76 -13.18 1.27
C SER A 205 -3.37 -11.84 0.67
N GLU A 206 -3.22 -10.81 1.51
CA GLU A 206 -3.06 -9.43 1.09
C GLU A 206 -2.19 -8.62 2.05
N VAL A 207 -1.41 -7.72 1.48
CA VAL A 207 -0.53 -6.79 2.18
C VAL A 207 -0.84 -5.37 1.68
N VAL A 208 -1.41 -4.54 2.55
CA VAL A 208 -1.74 -3.13 2.29
C VAL A 208 -0.82 -2.23 3.12
N LEU A 209 0.04 -1.48 2.44
CA LEU A 209 1.08 -0.67 3.07
C LEU A 209 0.97 0.78 2.67
N LEU A 210 1.16 1.68 3.63
CA LEU A 210 1.44 3.07 3.36
C LEU A 210 2.96 3.27 3.25
N LEU A 211 3.42 3.68 2.07
CA LEU A 211 4.81 3.80 1.67
C LEU A 211 5.14 5.24 1.25
N GLN A 212 6.42 5.58 1.14
CA GLN A 212 6.80 6.79 0.40
C GLN A 212 6.32 6.71 -1.04
N GLU A 213 5.75 7.79 -1.57
CA GLU A 213 5.13 7.80 -2.90
C GLU A 213 6.11 7.40 -4.01
N GLU A 214 7.34 7.90 -3.98
CA GLU A 214 8.38 7.50 -4.94
C GLU A 214 8.65 5.99 -4.89
N THR A 215 8.64 5.39 -3.70
CA THR A 215 8.83 3.93 -3.56
C THR A 215 7.62 3.17 -4.10
N ALA A 216 6.41 3.65 -3.82
CA ALA A 216 5.17 3.08 -4.36
C ALA A 216 5.17 3.10 -5.90
N LEU A 217 5.45 4.25 -6.52
CA LEU A 217 5.52 4.39 -7.98
C LEU A 217 6.58 3.47 -8.59
N ARG A 218 7.78 3.42 -7.99
CA ARG A 218 8.86 2.53 -8.46
C ARG A 218 8.49 1.05 -8.41
N TRP A 219 7.64 0.65 -7.47
CA TRP A 219 7.23 -0.75 -7.29
C TRP A 219 6.06 -1.12 -8.19
N VAL A 220 5.06 -0.23 -8.33
CA VAL A 220 3.85 -0.45 -9.12
C VAL A 220 4.04 -0.17 -10.61
N GLU A 221 4.59 0.99 -10.95
CA GLU A 221 4.74 1.44 -12.34
C GLU A 221 6.09 1.02 -12.94
N SER A 222 6.43 -0.26 -12.77
CA SER A 222 7.72 -0.78 -13.20
C SER A 222 7.78 -1.00 -14.72
N THR A 223 7.75 0.08 -15.49
CA THR A 223 7.97 0.03 -16.93
C THR A 223 9.39 -0.45 -17.21
N LEU A 224 9.52 -1.47 -18.07
CA LEU A 224 10.82 -1.95 -18.52
C LEU A 224 11.65 -0.82 -19.15
N ARG A 225 12.97 -0.99 -19.13
CA ARG A 225 13.94 -0.05 -19.74
C ARG A 225 14.02 1.32 -19.07
N THR A 226 13.50 1.46 -17.85
CA THR A 226 13.68 2.69 -17.06
C THR A 226 14.77 2.53 -16.01
N SER A 227 15.26 3.67 -15.53
CA SER A 227 16.16 3.71 -14.39
C SER A 227 15.55 3.16 -13.12
N GLU A 228 14.25 2.87 -13.06
CA GLU A 228 13.57 2.44 -11.83
C GLU A 228 13.43 0.93 -11.71
N TYR A 229 13.54 0.18 -12.81
CA TYR A 229 13.43 -1.28 -12.79
C TYR A 229 14.62 -1.94 -12.06
N ARG A 230 14.33 -2.78 -11.06
CA ARG A 230 15.30 -3.36 -10.13
C ARG A 230 14.92 -4.81 -9.76
N PRO A 231 15.82 -5.56 -9.09
CA PRO A 231 15.51 -6.90 -8.59
C PRO A 231 14.26 -6.96 -7.71
N ILE A 232 13.93 -5.88 -6.99
CA ILE A 232 12.73 -5.82 -6.16
C ILE A 232 11.44 -5.90 -6.98
N ASN A 233 11.41 -5.38 -8.22
CA ASN A 233 10.24 -5.50 -9.10
C ASN A 233 10.03 -6.94 -9.54
N ILE A 234 11.11 -7.65 -9.87
CA ILE A 234 11.05 -9.09 -10.15
C ILE A 234 10.58 -9.87 -8.93
N PHE A 235 11.10 -9.52 -7.75
CA PHE A 235 10.71 -10.14 -6.47
C PHE A 235 9.23 -9.95 -6.17
N ILE A 236 8.73 -8.72 -6.27
CA ILE A 236 7.32 -8.39 -6.08
C ILE A 236 6.47 -9.20 -7.07
N ASN A 237 6.74 -9.10 -8.38
CA ASN A 237 5.96 -9.80 -9.40
C ASN A 237 6.02 -11.34 -9.29
N PHE A 238 7.11 -11.89 -8.73
CA PHE A 238 7.24 -13.33 -8.49
C PHE A 238 6.25 -13.81 -7.42
N TYR A 239 6.14 -13.07 -6.32
CA TYR A 239 5.36 -13.46 -5.13
C TYR A 239 3.96 -12.85 -5.06
N SER A 240 3.70 -11.76 -5.77
CA SER A 240 2.40 -11.10 -5.83
C SER A 240 1.86 -11.08 -7.25
N GLY A 241 0.55 -10.94 -7.38
CA GLY A 241 -0.15 -10.92 -8.65
C GLY A 241 -1.39 -11.79 -8.65
N ILE A 242 -2.35 -11.45 -9.52
CA ILE A 242 -3.56 -12.23 -9.72
C ILE A 242 -3.21 -13.70 -9.95
N CYS A 243 -3.73 -14.54 -9.07
CA CYS A 243 -3.68 -15.99 -9.17
C CYS A 243 -4.74 -16.42 -10.18
N ASN A 244 -4.37 -17.22 -11.17
CA ASN A 244 -5.26 -17.90 -12.12
C ASN A 244 -5.97 -17.10 -13.24
N MET A 245 -5.90 -17.72 -14.42
CA MET A 245 -6.59 -17.36 -15.67
C MET A 245 -8.13 -17.37 -15.56
N LYS A 246 -8.70 -17.91 -14.47
CA LYS A 246 -10.15 -17.96 -14.22
C LYS A 246 -10.72 -16.58 -13.87
N ASP A 247 -9.96 -15.75 -13.16
CA ASP A 247 -10.40 -14.38 -12.83
C ASP A 247 -10.26 -13.45 -14.03
N HIS A 248 -9.24 -13.68 -14.85
CA HIS A 248 -9.14 -13.08 -16.19
C HIS A 248 -10.34 -13.47 -17.08
N PHE A 249 -10.82 -14.71 -17.04
CA PHE A 249 -11.98 -15.12 -17.83
C PHE A 249 -13.26 -14.42 -17.36
N ASN A 250 -13.51 -14.27 -16.07
CA ASN A 250 -14.69 -13.55 -15.58
C ASN A 250 -14.67 -12.06 -15.95
N ALA A 251 -13.52 -11.38 -15.82
CA ALA A 251 -13.38 -9.99 -16.26
C ALA A 251 -13.53 -9.85 -17.79
N PHE A 252 -12.96 -10.78 -18.56
CA PHE A 252 -13.06 -10.80 -20.01
C PHE A 252 -14.47 -11.15 -20.51
N TRP A 253 -15.20 -12.05 -19.85
CA TRP A 253 -16.58 -12.43 -20.21
C TRP A 253 -17.59 -11.32 -19.88
N LEU A 254 -17.39 -10.58 -18.78
CA LEU A 254 -18.24 -9.43 -18.43
C LEU A 254 -18.20 -8.35 -19.53
N ILE A 255 -17.01 -8.09 -20.08
CA ILE A 255 -16.79 -7.13 -21.18
C ILE A 255 -17.45 -7.61 -22.48
N ASN A 256 -17.47 -8.91 -22.75
CA ASN A 256 -18.09 -9.49 -23.96
C ASN A 256 -19.61 -9.70 -23.87
N SER A 257 -20.21 -9.55 -22.69
CA SER A 257 -21.65 -9.72 -22.48
C SER A 257 -22.47 -8.45 -22.72
N VAL A 258 -21.81 -7.32 -23.01
CA VAL A 258 -22.48 -6.06 -23.37
C VAL A 258 -22.84 -6.12 -24.86
N PRO A 259 -24.14 -6.17 -25.22
CA PRO A 259 -24.54 -6.19 -26.63
C PRO A 259 -24.13 -4.89 -27.31
N GLY A 260 -23.26 -4.97 -28.32
CA GLY A 260 -22.89 -3.82 -29.17
C GLY A 260 -21.39 -3.52 -29.28
N VAL A 261 -20.52 -4.19 -28.52
CA VAL A 261 -19.07 -3.96 -28.60
C VAL A 261 -18.42 -4.92 -29.61
N LYS A 262 -18.06 -4.43 -30.80
CA LYS A 262 -17.16 -5.13 -31.73
C LYS A 262 -15.73 -4.68 -31.46
N VAL A 263 -14.89 -5.53 -30.86
CA VAL A 263 -13.46 -5.23 -30.71
C VAL A 263 -12.70 -5.81 -31.90
N LEU A 264 -12.27 -4.90 -32.78
CA LEU A 264 -11.26 -5.16 -33.79
C LEU A 264 -9.87 -4.92 -33.17
N GLY A 265 -8.98 -5.92 -33.28
CA GLY A 265 -7.52 -5.86 -33.20
C GLY A 265 -6.80 -4.78 -32.37
N LEU A 266 -6.02 -5.26 -31.40
CA LEU A 266 -4.71 -4.74 -30.92
C LEU A 266 -4.55 -3.21 -30.76
N LEU A 267 -4.27 -2.82 -29.51
CA LEU A 267 -3.72 -1.56 -29.00
C LEU A 267 -4.74 -0.50 -28.48
N CYS A 268 -4.36 0.07 -27.33
CA CYS A 268 -5.01 1.16 -26.56
C CYS A 268 -6.15 0.78 -25.62
N ILE A 269 -5.82 0.01 -24.57
CA ILE A 269 -6.57 0.11 -23.30
C ILE A 269 -6.00 1.34 -22.59
N GLY A 270 -6.82 2.38 -22.39
CA GLY A 270 -6.44 3.56 -21.61
C GLY A 270 -6.09 3.17 -20.15
N PRO A 271 -5.36 4.03 -19.42
CA PRO A 271 -4.90 3.74 -18.05
C PRO A 271 -6.05 3.46 -17.05
N GLU A 272 -7.29 3.81 -17.40
CA GLU A 272 -8.45 3.83 -16.50
C GLU A 272 -9.31 2.55 -16.52
N LEU A 273 -8.94 1.54 -17.32
CA LEU A 273 -9.69 0.27 -17.44
C LEU A 273 -8.85 -0.99 -17.17
N VAL A 274 -7.67 -0.85 -16.55
CA VAL A 274 -6.89 -1.98 -16.02
C VAL A 274 -7.23 -2.17 -14.55
N THR A 275 -8.47 -2.57 -14.26
CA THR A 275 -8.85 -3.09 -12.94
C THR A 275 -8.17 -4.45 -12.78
N GLY A 276 -7.07 -4.51 -12.02
CA GLY A 276 -6.33 -5.76 -11.75
C GLY A 276 -4.82 -5.73 -11.99
N ARG A 277 -4.16 -4.56 -11.97
CA ARG A 277 -2.68 -4.51 -11.93
C ARG A 277 -2.20 -4.69 -10.50
N ASP A 278 -1.51 -5.81 -10.26
CA ASP A 278 -0.80 -6.08 -9.01
C ASP A 278 0.72 -5.89 -9.23
N PRO A 279 1.43 -5.24 -8.29
CA PRO A 279 0.88 -4.53 -7.13
C PRO A 279 0.07 -3.30 -7.56
N GLU A 280 -0.86 -2.88 -6.70
CA GLU A 280 -1.83 -1.83 -7.00
C GLU A 280 -1.50 -0.53 -6.24
N TYR A 281 -1.42 0.59 -6.96
CA TYR A 281 -1.35 1.93 -6.36
C TYR A 281 -2.78 2.41 -6.12
N ASN A 282 -3.20 2.55 -4.86
CA ASN A 282 -4.57 2.91 -4.53
C ASN A 282 -4.76 4.44 -4.53
N PHE A 283 -4.05 5.15 -3.65
CA PHE A 283 -4.15 6.61 -3.57
C PHE A 283 -2.93 7.25 -2.89
N LYS A 284 -2.73 8.53 -3.22
CA LYS A 284 -1.70 9.38 -2.63
C LYS A 284 -2.15 9.93 -1.27
N VAL A 285 -1.23 9.96 -0.30
CA VAL A 285 -1.42 10.59 1.00
C VAL A 285 -0.43 11.76 1.16
N PRO A 286 -0.92 13.01 1.19
CA PRO A 286 -0.05 14.17 1.38
C PRO A 286 0.70 14.15 2.70
N ARG A 287 1.98 14.53 2.69
CA ARG A 287 2.89 14.52 3.85
C ARG A 287 2.42 15.33 5.05
N TRP A 288 1.56 16.34 4.86
CA TRP A 288 1.02 17.15 5.96
C TRP A 288 0.05 16.38 6.87
N ASN A 289 -0.38 15.18 6.49
CA ASN A 289 -1.16 14.29 7.35
C ASN A 289 -0.31 13.61 8.45
N PHE A 290 0.99 13.88 8.54
CA PHE A 290 1.90 13.18 9.45
C PHE A 290 2.61 14.13 10.44
N PHE A 291 2.95 13.60 11.61
CA PHE A 291 3.85 14.23 12.57
C PHE A 291 4.96 13.27 13.04
N PRO A 292 6.23 13.68 13.02
CA PRO A 292 6.76 14.83 12.30
C PRO A 292 6.46 14.70 10.81
N GLN A 293 6.36 15.83 10.11
CA GLN A 293 6.11 15.81 8.68
C GLN A 293 7.32 15.18 7.94
N PRO A 294 7.11 14.16 7.08
CA PRO A 294 8.17 13.61 6.25
C PRO A 294 8.56 14.58 5.13
N ASN A 295 9.69 14.29 4.47
CA ASN A 295 10.21 15.11 3.36
C ASN A 295 9.44 14.89 2.04
N VAL A 296 8.76 13.77 1.91
CA VAL A 296 8.06 13.33 0.71
C VAL A 296 6.63 12.92 1.06
N ASP A 297 5.75 12.95 0.07
CA ASP A 297 4.41 12.39 0.19
C ASP A 297 4.47 10.86 0.30
N ALA A 298 3.33 10.29 0.71
CA ALA A 298 3.15 8.85 0.83
C ALA A 298 2.07 8.35 -0.15
N ALA A 299 1.94 7.03 -0.27
CA ALA A 299 0.92 6.37 -1.05
C ALA A 299 0.55 5.02 -0.44
N VAL A 300 -0.71 4.63 -0.61
CA VAL A 300 -1.23 3.32 -0.21
C VAL A 300 -1.06 2.34 -1.36
N VAL A 301 -0.40 1.21 -1.10
CA VAL A 301 -0.12 0.16 -2.09
C VAL A 301 -0.61 -1.17 -1.58
N THR A 302 -1.28 -1.92 -2.46
CA THR A 302 -1.77 -3.28 -2.19
C THR A 302 -0.94 -4.31 -2.94
N PHE A 303 -0.57 -5.39 -2.25
CA PHE A 303 0.04 -6.59 -2.81
C PHE A 303 -0.85 -7.78 -2.49
N ARG A 304 -1.36 -8.45 -3.53
CA ARG A 304 -2.09 -9.73 -3.38
C ARG A 304 -1.11 -10.87 -3.55
N LEU A 305 -0.97 -11.71 -2.52
CA LEU A 305 0.07 -12.72 -2.46
C LEU A 305 -0.38 -13.99 -3.18
N LYS A 306 0.55 -14.57 -3.96
CA LYS A 306 0.36 -15.85 -4.62
C LYS A 306 0.53 -16.99 -3.63
N GLN A 307 -0.22 -18.06 -3.83
CA GLN A 307 0.08 -19.32 -3.18
C GLN A 307 1.31 -19.96 -3.81
N ALA A 308 2.01 -20.83 -3.06
CA ALA A 308 3.22 -21.47 -3.55
C ALA A 308 3.01 -22.26 -4.86
N ALA A 309 1.79 -22.77 -5.08
CA ALA A 309 1.41 -23.45 -6.32
C ALA A 309 1.34 -22.52 -7.54
N ASP A 310 1.10 -21.21 -7.33
CA ASP A 310 0.95 -20.20 -8.37
C ASP A 310 2.27 -19.45 -8.65
N TYR A 311 3.36 -19.77 -7.94
CA TYR A 311 4.66 -19.19 -8.21
C TYR A 311 5.17 -19.58 -9.61
N PRO A 312 5.92 -18.69 -10.30
CA PRO A 312 6.59 -19.05 -11.54
C PRO A 312 7.48 -20.28 -11.35
N GLN A 313 7.38 -21.23 -12.28
CA GLN A 313 8.08 -22.50 -12.18
C GLN A 313 9.58 -22.33 -12.45
N VAL A 314 10.38 -22.46 -11.40
CA VAL A 314 11.85 -22.38 -11.44
C VAL A 314 12.46 -23.57 -10.72
N SER A 315 13.61 -24.07 -11.21
CA SER A 315 14.29 -25.22 -10.60
C SER A 315 14.65 -25.00 -9.12
N SER A 316 15.02 -23.78 -8.75
CA SER A 316 15.17 -23.35 -7.36
C SER A 316 14.93 -21.85 -7.24
N ILE A 317 14.05 -21.45 -6.32
CA ILE A 317 13.76 -20.04 -6.02
C ILE A 317 15.04 -19.31 -5.57
N LYS A 318 15.90 -19.99 -4.80
CA LYS A 318 17.16 -19.44 -4.31
C LYS A 318 18.13 -19.16 -5.46
N SER A 319 18.32 -20.11 -6.38
CA SER A 319 19.20 -19.91 -7.54
C SER A 319 18.65 -18.85 -8.48
N PHE A 320 17.33 -18.82 -8.67
CA PHE A 320 16.65 -17.82 -9.48
C PHE A 320 16.94 -16.40 -8.99
N PHE A 321 16.67 -16.10 -7.72
CA PHE A 321 16.95 -14.77 -7.19
C PHE A 321 18.44 -14.46 -7.10
N SER A 322 19.31 -15.46 -6.91
CA SER A 322 20.76 -15.27 -7.02
C SER A 322 21.17 -14.82 -8.43
N MET A 323 20.59 -15.43 -9.47
CA MET A 323 20.81 -15.05 -10.87
C MET A 323 20.26 -13.65 -11.17
N VAL A 324 19.04 -13.34 -10.72
CA VAL A 324 18.44 -11.99 -10.89
C VAL A 324 19.32 -10.93 -10.22
N ASN A 325 19.71 -11.12 -8.96
CA ASN A 325 20.59 -10.16 -8.26
C ASN A 325 21.93 -10.00 -8.98
N SER A 326 22.50 -11.11 -9.44
CA SER A 326 23.73 -11.11 -10.24
C SER A 326 23.60 -10.31 -11.54
N ALA A 327 22.48 -10.45 -12.24
CA ALA A 327 22.19 -9.70 -13.47
C ALA A 327 22.23 -8.19 -13.20
N PHE A 328 21.59 -7.74 -12.12
CA PHE A 328 21.45 -6.31 -11.79
C PHE A 328 22.67 -5.68 -11.11
N ASN A 329 23.71 -6.44 -10.73
CA ASN A 329 24.99 -5.90 -10.21
C ASN A 329 25.63 -4.90 -11.19
N SER A 330 25.34 -5.01 -12.49
CA SER A 330 25.71 -4.03 -13.49
C SER A 330 24.58 -3.85 -14.50
N LYS A 331 23.48 -3.20 -14.08
CA LYS A 331 22.24 -3.05 -14.88
C LYS A 331 22.41 -2.55 -16.32
N ARG A 332 23.47 -1.79 -16.61
CA ARG A 332 23.78 -1.23 -17.95
C ARG A 332 24.65 -2.13 -18.83
N LYS A 333 25.18 -3.23 -18.28
CA LYS A 333 25.96 -4.23 -19.04
C LYS A 333 25.04 -5.31 -19.58
N MET A 334 25.48 -5.94 -20.68
CA MET A 334 24.77 -7.06 -21.29
C MET A 334 24.74 -8.27 -20.34
N LEU A 335 23.68 -9.07 -20.40
CA LEU A 335 23.51 -10.26 -19.55
C LEU A 335 24.66 -11.26 -19.68
N ARG A 336 25.19 -11.46 -20.89
CA ARG A 336 26.37 -12.29 -21.16
C ARG A 336 27.63 -11.87 -20.38
N SER A 337 27.70 -10.59 -20.00
CA SER A 337 28.81 -10.04 -19.21
C SER A 337 28.52 -10.03 -17.71
N THR A 338 27.26 -9.94 -17.30
CA THR A 338 26.88 -9.89 -15.87
C THR A 338 26.68 -11.27 -15.26
N LEU A 339 26.41 -12.30 -16.07
CA LEU A 339 26.17 -13.68 -15.62
C LEU A 339 27.33 -14.65 -15.91
N GLN A 340 28.49 -14.15 -16.33
CA GLN A 340 29.64 -14.96 -16.73
C GLN A 340 30.21 -15.86 -15.61
N HIS A 341 29.91 -15.58 -14.34
CA HIS A 341 30.29 -16.41 -13.19
C HIS A 341 29.34 -17.59 -12.97
N ILE A 342 28.16 -17.58 -13.60
CA ILE A 342 27.17 -18.65 -13.51
C ILE A 342 27.35 -19.63 -14.67
N CYS A 343 27.63 -19.12 -15.87
CA CYS A 343 27.68 -19.87 -17.11
C CYS A 343 28.51 -19.10 -18.16
N THR A 344 28.99 -19.79 -19.19
CA THR A 344 29.81 -19.17 -20.23
C THR A 344 29.01 -18.16 -21.05
N SER A 345 29.69 -17.16 -21.63
CA SER A 345 29.04 -16.16 -22.49
C SER A 345 28.29 -16.81 -23.67
N LEU A 346 28.84 -17.88 -24.25
CA LEU A 346 28.23 -18.60 -25.35
C LEU A 346 26.92 -19.29 -24.93
N GLU A 347 26.90 -19.93 -23.76
CA GLU A 347 25.68 -20.55 -23.21
C GLU A 347 24.60 -19.51 -22.94
N ILE A 348 24.96 -18.35 -22.38
CA ILE A 348 24.02 -17.24 -22.14
C ILE A 348 23.45 -16.73 -23.46
N GLU A 349 24.27 -16.54 -24.48
CA GLU A 349 23.81 -16.08 -25.79
C GLU A 349 22.89 -17.09 -26.49
N VAL A 350 23.19 -18.40 -26.37
CA VAL A 350 22.30 -19.46 -26.86
C VAL A 350 20.98 -19.45 -26.10
N ALA A 351 21.01 -19.34 -24.77
CA ALA A 351 19.81 -19.28 -23.94
C ALA A 351 18.95 -18.05 -24.28
N LEU A 352 19.55 -16.86 -24.44
CA LEU A 352 18.84 -15.65 -24.85
C LEU A 352 18.15 -15.83 -26.21
N ARG A 353 18.83 -16.41 -27.20
CA ARG A 353 18.23 -16.71 -28.51
C ARG A 353 17.04 -17.66 -28.38
N ASN A 354 17.14 -18.69 -27.54
CA ASN A 354 16.04 -19.65 -27.31
C ASN A 354 14.83 -19.02 -26.63
N VAL A 355 15.04 -17.97 -25.83
CA VAL A 355 13.96 -17.19 -25.16
C VAL A 355 13.36 -16.12 -26.08
N GLY A 356 13.96 -15.89 -27.26
CA GLY A 356 13.54 -14.87 -28.22
C GLY A 356 14.15 -13.48 -27.95
N LEU A 357 15.24 -13.41 -27.19
CA LEU A 357 15.90 -12.17 -26.79
C LEU A 357 17.23 -11.94 -27.54
N PRO A 358 17.60 -10.69 -27.85
CA PRO A 358 18.91 -10.35 -28.38
C PRO A 358 20.07 -10.78 -27.47
N SER A 359 21.21 -11.17 -28.03
CA SER A 359 22.45 -11.43 -27.26
C SER A 359 22.98 -10.18 -26.52
N THR A 360 22.52 -9.00 -26.95
CA THR A 360 22.83 -7.70 -26.36
C THR A 360 21.90 -7.31 -25.21
N SER A 361 20.92 -8.15 -24.87
CA SER A 361 19.91 -7.82 -23.86
C SER A 361 20.51 -7.48 -22.51
N ARG A 362 19.90 -6.50 -21.85
CA ARG A 362 20.27 -6.01 -20.53
C ARG A 362 19.24 -6.43 -19.48
N PRO A 363 19.63 -6.54 -18.20
CA PRO A 363 18.71 -6.94 -17.12
C PRO A 363 17.43 -6.10 -17.05
N GLU A 364 17.51 -4.79 -17.30
CA GLU A 364 16.38 -3.87 -17.24
C GLU A 364 15.39 -4.00 -18.41
N GLU A 365 15.72 -4.79 -19.42
CA GLU A 365 14.88 -5.05 -20.60
C GLU A 365 14.04 -6.33 -20.47
N LEU A 366 14.31 -7.17 -19.46
CA LEU A 366 13.68 -8.48 -19.30
C LEU A 366 12.47 -8.39 -18.35
N THR A 367 11.39 -9.06 -18.74
CA THR A 367 10.24 -9.35 -17.86
C THR A 367 10.58 -10.44 -16.84
N LEU A 368 9.71 -10.63 -15.85
CA LEU A 368 9.78 -11.79 -14.94
C LEU A 368 9.80 -13.12 -15.70
N ASP A 369 8.92 -13.27 -16.69
CA ASP A 369 8.79 -14.48 -17.49
C ASP A 369 10.05 -14.74 -18.33
N ASP A 370 10.66 -13.69 -18.88
CA ASP A 370 11.97 -13.80 -19.54
C ASP A 370 13.06 -14.31 -18.58
N PHE A 371 13.12 -13.76 -17.36
CA PHE A 371 14.07 -14.23 -16.35
C PHE A 371 13.83 -15.70 -15.95
N VAL A 372 12.57 -16.12 -15.84
CA VAL A 372 12.20 -17.51 -15.50
C VAL A 372 12.64 -18.46 -16.61
N ARG A 373 12.31 -18.16 -17.87
CA ARG A 373 12.73 -18.96 -19.02
C ARG A 373 14.26 -19.01 -19.15
N LEU A 374 14.93 -17.87 -18.98
CA LEU A 374 16.39 -17.78 -19.02
C LEU A 374 17.04 -18.61 -17.92
N HIS A 375 16.53 -18.52 -16.69
CA HIS A 375 17.00 -19.31 -15.56
C HIS A 375 16.95 -20.81 -15.87
N ASN A 376 15.78 -21.31 -16.27
CA ASN A 376 15.57 -22.74 -16.48
C ASN A 376 16.39 -23.33 -17.64
N LEU A 377 16.88 -22.51 -18.57
CA LEU A 377 17.79 -22.93 -19.62
C LEU A 377 19.26 -22.97 -19.17
N ILE A 378 19.65 -22.05 -18.29
CA ILE A 378 21.04 -21.85 -17.85
C ILE A 378 21.36 -22.76 -16.66
N THR A 379 20.48 -22.82 -15.67
CA THR A 379 20.61 -23.70 -14.50
C THR A 379 19.94 -25.03 -14.81
N LYS A 380 20.53 -25.79 -15.76
CA LYS A 380 20.10 -27.18 -15.98
C LYS A 380 20.14 -27.92 -14.64
N VAL A 381 19.00 -28.57 -14.33
CA VAL A 381 18.71 -29.34 -13.11
C VAL A 381 19.81 -30.34 -12.79
#